data_AF-Q37382-F1
#
_entry.id   AF-Q37382-F1
#
_cell.length_a   1.000
_cell.length_b   1.000
_cell.length_c   1.000
_cell.angle_alpha   90.00
_cell.angle_beta   90.00
_cell.angle_gamma   90.00
#
_symmetry.space_group_name_H-M   'P 1'
#
loop_
_entity.id
_entity.type
_entity.pdbx_description
1 polymer ?
#
loop_
_entity_poly.entity_id
_entity_poly.type
_entity_poly.pdbx_seq_one_letter_code
_entity_poly.pdbx_strand_id
1 'polypeptide(L)'
;MTLEYIYIFIFFWGAFFISCLLIFLSYFLVYQESDIEKNSAYECGFQPFEDTRSKFNVRYYLIAILFMIFDLEIMYLFPWSISISTGSFFGVWAIFLFLIILTVGFIYEWQKGALEWD
;
A
#
# COMPACT_ATOMS: atom_id res chain seq x y z
N MET A 1 -7.09 -11.30 24.29
CA MET A 1 -7.13 -10.04 23.53
C MET A 1 -6.10 -9.01 23.99
N THR A 2 -6.15 -8.44 25.20
CA THR A 2 -5.19 -7.37 25.60
C THR A 2 -3.73 -7.83 25.63
N LEU A 3 -3.44 -9.04 26.11
CA LEU A 3 -2.08 -9.60 26.12
C LEU A 3 -1.52 -9.84 24.71
N GLU A 4 -2.36 -10.27 23.76
CA GLU A 4 -1.94 -10.50 22.38
C GLU A 4 -1.50 -9.18 21.71
N TYR A 5 -2.24 -8.10 21.95
CA TYR A 5 -1.83 -6.76 21.50
C TYR A 5 -0.52 -6.29 22.14
N ILE A 6 -0.29 -6.61 23.42
CA ILE A 6 1.00 -6.33 24.08
C ILE A 6 2.14 -7.11 23.41
N TYR A 7 1.94 -8.38 23.06
CA TYR A 7 2.95 -9.16 22.33
C TYR A 7 3.24 -8.57 20.96
N ILE A 8 2.20 -8.23 20.17
CA ILE A 8 2.37 -7.57 18.86
C ILE A 8 3.14 -6.25 19.01
N PHE A 9 2.81 -5.46 20.03
CA PHE A 9 3.51 -4.21 20.33
C PHE A 9 4.98 -4.43 20.67
N ILE A 10 5.30 -5.42 21.51
CA ILE A 10 6.69 -5.80 21.85
C ILE A 10 7.44 -6.26 20.60
N PHE A 11 6.83 -7.08 19.74
CA PHE A 11 7.44 -7.54 18.49
C PHE A 11 7.71 -6.38 17.54
N PHE A 12 6.75 -5.47 17.36
CA PHE A 12 6.90 -4.29 16.50
C PHE A 12 8.09 -3.43 16.97
N TRP A 13 8.13 -3.09 18.26
CA TRP A 13 9.23 -2.29 18.81
C TRP A 13 10.56 -3.03 18.82
N GLY A 14 10.57 -4.34 19.10
CA GLY A 14 11.77 -5.16 18.99
C GLY A 14 12.34 -5.14 17.57
N ALA A 15 11.50 -5.35 16.55
CA ALA A 15 11.91 -5.30 15.14
C ALA A 15 12.38 -3.89 14.72
N PHE A 16 11.70 -2.85 15.20
CA PHE A 16 12.08 -1.46 14.97
C PHE A 16 13.46 -1.15 15.57
N PHE A 17 13.70 -1.49 16.83
CA PHE A 17 14.99 -1.26 17.50
C PHE A 17 16.12 -2.07 16.86
N ILE A 18 15.89 -3.32 16.48
CA ILE A 18 16.89 -4.13 15.77
C ILE A 18 17.22 -3.47 14.43
N SER A 19 16.21 -3.04 13.66
CA SER A 19 16.41 -2.35 12.37
C SER A 19 17.22 -1.06 12.54
N CYS A 20 16.87 -0.21 13.51
CA CYS A 20 17.62 1.00 13.84
C CYS A 20 19.05 0.69 14.33
N LEU A 21 19.22 -0.32 15.16
CA LEU A 21 20.54 -0.76 15.67
C LEU A 21 21.43 -1.23 14.52
N LEU A 22 20.90 -1.99 13.56
CA LEU A 22 21.65 -2.44 12.39
C LEU A 22 22.09 -1.26 11.51
N ILE A 23 21.21 -0.28 11.28
CA ILE A 23 21.56 0.96 10.54
C ILE A 23 22.63 1.76 11.30
N PHE A 24 22.47 1.91 12.62
CA PHE A 24 23.43 2.60 13.49
C PHE A 24 24.80 1.91 13.46
N LEU A 25 24.85 0.60 13.71
CA LEU A 25 26.08 -0.17 13.67
C LEU A 25 26.72 -0.11 12.27
N SER A 26 25.94 -0.21 11.20
CA SER A 26 26.46 -0.06 9.83
C SER A 26 27.11 1.31 9.62
N TYR A 27 26.47 2.39 10.05
CA TYR A 27 27.01 3.74 9.92
C TYR A 27 28.32 3.94 10.70
N PHE A 28 28.40 3.44 11.93
CA PHE A 28 29.56 3.65 12.82
C PHE A 28 30.70 2.64 12.62
N LEU A 29 30.43 1.41 12.20
CA LEU A 29 31.46 0.38 11.99
C LEU A 29 32.09 0.44 10.60
N VAL A 30 31.38 0.98 9.60
CA VAL A 30 31.90 1.12 8.24
C VAL A 30 32.78 2.36 8.14
N TYR A 31 33.89 2.23 7.42
CA TYR A 31 34.71 3.37 7.03
C TYR A 31 33.95 4.26 6.04
N GLN A 32 33.55 5.44 6.50
CA GLN A 32 32.79 6.42 5.72
C GLN A 32 33.73 7.31 4.90
N GLU A 33 34.15 6.84 3.73
CA GLU A 33 34.81 7.70 2.74
C GLU A 33 33.77 8.16 1.70
N SER A 34 33.44 9.46 1.74
CA SER A 34 32.57 10.10 0.77
C SER A 34 33.39 10.65 -0.38
N ASP A 35 33.07 10.24 -1.60
CA ASP A 35 33.59 10.84 -2.83
C ASP A 35 32.42 11.44 -3.62
N ILE A 36 32.68 12.42 -4.48
CA ILE A 36 31.67 13.09 -5.32
C ILE A 36 30.94 12.04 -6.16
N GLU A 37 31.67 11.10 -6.75
CA GLU A 37 31.10 10.02 -7.58
C GLU A 37 30.33 8.97 -6.78
N LYS A 38 30.64 8.79 -5.48
CA LYS A 38 29.90 7.87 -4.60
C LYS A 38 28.55 8.45 -4.19
N ASN A 39 28.47 9.77 -4.13
CA ASN A 39 27.27 10.52 -3.73
C ASN A 39 26.45 11.03 -4.92
N SER A 40 26.93 10.86 -6.16
CA SER A 40 26.20 11.23 -7.38
C SER A 40 25.11 10.21 -7.70
N ALA A 41 24.11 10.63 -8.47
CA ALA A 41 23.04 9.72 -8.92
C ALA A 41 23.61 8.68 -9.90
N TYR A 42 23.14 7.44 -9.79
CA TYR A 42 23.56 6.38 -10.71
C TYR A 42 22.93 6.60 -12.09
N GLU A 43 23.76 6.91 -13.09
CA GLU A 43 23.35 7.09 -14.49
C GLU A 43 24.37 6.46 -15.45
N CYS A 44 24.81 5.23 -15.18
CA CYS A 44 25.79 4.49 -16.01
C CYS A 44 27.09 5.28 -16.33
N GLY A 45 27.53 6.16 -15.42
CA GLY A 45 28.74 6.99 -15.58
C GLY A 45 28.50 8.37 -16.23
N PHE A 46 27.25 8.72 -16.51
CA PHE A 46 26.87 10.03 -17.03
C PHE A 46 26.40 10.97 -15.92
N GLN A 47 26.40 12.27 -16.20
CA GLN A 47 25.69 13.23 -15.34
C GLN A 47 24.18 13.06 -15.59
N PRO A 48 23.33 13.12 -14.56
CA PRO A 48 21.89 13.03 -14.73
C PRO A 48 21.43 14.12 -15.69
N PHE A 49 20.99 13.71 -16.88
CA PHE A 49 20.50 14.59 -17.91
C PHE A 49 18.98 14.64 -17.77
N GLU A 50 18.45 15.80 -17.37
CA GLU A 50 17.02 16.17 -17.21
C GLU A 50 16.52 16.34 -15.76
N ASP A 51 15.61 17.29 -15.58
CA ASP A 51 14.89 17.49 -14.32
C ASP A 51 13.93 16.31 -14.11
N THR A 52 14.08 15.61 -12.99
CA THR A 52 13.28 14.43 -12.63
C THR A 52 11.81 14.75 -12.34
N ARG A 53 11.39 16.02 -12.47
CA ARG A 53 10.02 16.49 -12.25
C ARG A 53 9.10 16.33 -13.46
N SER A 54 9.34 15.33 -14.31
CA SER A 54 8.40 14.98 -15.36
C SER A 54 7.08 14.49 -14.74
N LYS A 55 5.97 14.77 -15.43
CA LYS A 55 4.67 14.27 -14.99
C LYS A 55 4.66 12.76 -15.16
N PHE A 56 4.55 12.04 -14.05
CA PHE A 56 4.29 10.61 -14.07
C PHE A 56 2.94 10.32 -14.74
N ASN A 57 2.81 9.11 -15.29
CA ASN A 57 1.60 8.68 -15.94
C ASN A 57 0.40 8.69 -14.96
N VAL A 58 -0.73 9.28 -15.37
CA VAL A 58 -1.97 9.36 -14.57
C VAL A 58 -2.51 7.97 -14.20
N ARG A 59 -2.13 6.93 -14.94
CA ARG A 59 -2.51 5.53 -14.65
C ARG A 59 -2.21 5.09 -13.21
N TYR A 60 -1.08 5.52 -12.62
CA TYR A 60 -0.76 5.22 -11.22
C TYR A 60 -1.78 5.79 -10.24
N TYR A 61 -2.29 6.99 -10.53
CA TYR A 61 -3.32 7.64 -9.72
C TYR A 61 -4.67 6.94 -9.85
N LEU A 62 -5.06 6.50 -11.06
CA LEU A 62 -6.30 5.74 -11.27
C LEU A 62 -6.29 4.42 -10.47
N ILE A 63 -5.17 3.69 -10.50
CA ILE A 63 -5.01 2.45 -9.75
C ILE A 63 -5.07 2.70 -8.24
N ALA A 64 -4.46 3.79 -7.75
CA ALA A 64 -4.50 4.14 -6.33
C ALA A 64 -5.92 4.48 -5.85
N ILE A 65 -6.70 5.22 -6.64
CA ILE A 65 -8.12 5.50 -6.30
C ILE A 65 -8.93 4.20 -6.33
N LEU A 66 -8.74 3.37 -7.35
CA LEU A 66 -9.48 2.11 -7.47
C LEU A 66 -9.18 1.19 -6.27
N PHE A 67 -7.90 1.08 -5.89
CA PHE A 67 -7.48 0.37 -4.69
C PHE A 67 -8.14 0.93 -3.43
N MET A 68 -8.20 2.26 -3.27
CA MET A 68 -8.85 2.90 -2.13
C MET A 68 -10.34 2.55 -2.03
N ILE A 69 -11.07 2.51 -3.15
CA ILE A 69 -12.49 2.15 -3.16
C ILE A 69 -12.68 0.67 -2.77
N PHE A 70 -11.86 -0.23 -3.31
CA PHE A 70 -11.92 -1.66 -2.98
C PHE A 70 -11.48 -1.97 -1.55
N ASP A 71 -10.52 -1.22 -1.01
CA ASP A 71 -10.11 -1.36 0.40
C ASP A 71 -11.27 -0.97 1.33
N LEU A 72 -12.00 0.11 0.99
CA LEU A 72 -13.22 0.50 1.70
C LEU A 72 -14.34 -0.55 1.56
N GLU A 73 -14.50 -1.19 0.41
CA GLU A 73 -15.43 -2.30 0.24
C GLU A 73 -15.15 -3.43 1.23
N ILE A 74 -13.89 -3.88 1.28
CA ILE A 74 -13.44 -4.95 2.17
C ILE A 74 -13.64 -4.56 3.64
N MET A 75 -13.40 -3.30 4.00
CA MET A 75 -13.66 -2.78 5.34
C MET A 75 -15.12 -2.96 5.78
N TYR A 76 -16.10 -2.85 4.88
CA TYR A 76 -17.51 -3.12 5.18
C TYR A 76 -17.87 -4.62 5.17
N LEU A 77 -17.22 -5.41 4.32
CA LEU A 77 -17.47 -6.84 4.23
C LEU A 77 -17.00 -7.61 5.47
N PHE A 78 -15.89 -7.21 6.11
CA PHE A 78 -15.35 -7.92 7.28
C PHE A 78 -16.32 -7.95 8.47
N PRO A 79 -16.86 -6.82 8.97
CA PRO A 79 -17.84 -6.85 10.07
C PRO A 79 -19.09 -7.65 9.74
N TRP A 80 -19.56 -7.58 8.49
CA TRP A 80 -20.70 -8.38 8.06
C TRP A 80 -20.40 -9.87 8.03
N SER A 81 -19.25 -10.28 7.49
CA SER A 81 -18.83 -11.69 7.42
C SER A 81 -18.82 -12.33 8.81
N ILE A 82 -18.34 -11.60 9.81
CA ILE A 82 -18.30 -12.06 11.21
C ILE A 82 -19.70 -12.16 11.82
N SER A 83 -20.64 -11.29 11.44
CA SER A 83 -21.97 -11.18 12.04
C SER A 83 -23.09 -11.88 11.26
N ILE A 84 -22.77 -12.56 10.16
CA ILE A 84 -23.76 -13.18 9.25
C ILE A 84 -24.70 -14.16 9.96
N SER A 85 -24.20 -14.88 10.97
CA SER A 85 -24.97 -15.86 11.75
C SER A 85 -26.06 -15.22 12.63
N THR A 86 -25.84 -13.98 13.06
CA THR A 86 -26.76 -13.19 13.90
C THR A 86 -27.57 -12.17 13.09
N GLY A 87 -27.26 -12.04 11.79
CA GLY A 87 -27.82 -11.04 10.91
C GLY A 87 -29.26 -11.34 10.51
N SER A 88 -29.99 -10.28 10.13
CA SER A 88 -31.28 -10.41 9.44
C SER A 88 -31.06 -10.75 7.96
N PHE A 89 -32.00 -11.47 7.35
CA PHE A 89 -32.07 -11.64 5.89
C PHE A 89 -31.97 -10.31 5.14
N PHE A 90 -32.48 -9.21 5.71
CA PHE A 90 -32.35 -7.89 5.13
C PHE A 90 -30.88 -7.43 5.01
N GLY A 91 -30.05 -7.71 6.01
CA GLY A 91 -28.63 -7.34 5.99
C GLY A 91 -27.83 -8.09 4.92
N VAL A 92 -28.18 -9.36 4.67
CA VAL A 92 -27.61 -10.15 3.58
C VAL A 92 -27.94 -9.51 2.23
N TRP A 93 -29.21 -9.17 1.98
CA TRP A 93 -29.62 -8.52 0.73
C TRP A 93 -29.01 -7.14 0.54
N ALA A 94 -28.87 -6.36 1.61
CA ALA A 94 -28.22 -5.04 1.56
C ALA A 94 -26.78 -5.14 1.06
N ILE A 95 -26.04 -6.16 1.48
CA ILE A 95 -24.64 -6.35 1.07
C ILE A 95 -24.51 -6.96 -0.31
N PHE A 96 -25.43 -7.85 -0.71
CA PHE A 96 -25.51 -8.25 -2.12
C PHE A 96 -25.74 -7.03 -3.04
N LEU A 97 -26.64 -6.13 -2.66
CA LEU A 97 -26.89 -4.91 -3.43
C LEU A 97 -25.66 -3.99 -3.46
N PHE A 98 -24.98 -3.83 -2.32
CA PHE A 98 -23.72 -3.07 -2.23
C PHE A 98 -22.64 -3.63 -3.17
N LEU A 99 -22.40 -4.95 -3.13
CA LEU A 99 -21.45 -5.64 -4.00
C LEU A 99 -21.80 -5.50 -5.48
N ILE A 100 -23.08 -5.61 -5.84
CA ILE A 100 -23.53 -5.43 -7.24
C ILE A 100 -23.22 -4.02 -7.74
N ILE A 101 -23.51 -2.99 -6.94
CA ILE A 101 -23.24 -1.59 -7.32
C ILE A 101 -21.74 -1.39 -7.59
N LEU A 102 -20.88 -1.87 -6.69
CA LEU A 102 -19.42 -1.74 -6.86
C LEU A 102 -18.90 -2.57 -8.03
N THR A 103 -19.41 -3.78 -8.22
CA THR A 103 -19.05 -4.64 -9.36
C THR A 103 -19.42 -3.98 -10.69
N VAL A 104 -20.59 -3.33 -10.78
CA VAL A 104 -21.00 -2.57 -11.97
C VAL A 104 -20.08 -1.38 -12.22
N GLY A 105 -19.72 -0.63 -11.16
CA GLY A 105 -18.75 0.46 -11.26
C GLY A 105 -17.37 -0.02 -11.73
N PHE A 106 -16.90 -1.14 -11.20
CA PHE A 106 -15.64 -1.76 -11.62
C PHE A 106 -15.65 -2.20 -13.08
N ILE A 107 -16.72 -2.87 -13.53
CA ILE A 107 -16.88 -3.28 -14.93
C ILE A 107 -16.87 -2.04 -15.85
N TYR A 108 -17.51 -0.95 -15.45
CA TYR A 108 -17.49 0.31 -16.20
C TYR A 108 -16.07 0.86 -16.36
N GLU A 109 -15.30 0.96 -15.28
CA GLU A 109 -13.91 1.44 -15.30
C GLU A 109 -13.00 0.53 -16.14
N TRP A 110 -13.19 -0.79 -16.06
CA TRP A 110 -12.48 -1.75 -16.90
C TRP A 110 -12.78 -1.51 -18.38
N GLN A 111 -14.06 -1.38 -18.76
CA GLN A 111 -14.44 -1.10 -20.14
C GLN A 111 -13.93 0.26 -20.65
N LYS A 112 -13.62 1.20 -19.76
CA LYS A 112 -13.02 2.50 -20.09
C LYS A 112 -11.49 2.45 -20.25
N GLY A 113 -10.87 1.29 -20.03
CA GLY A 113 -9.43 1.13 -20.17
C GLY A 113 -8.63 1.71 -18.99
N ALA A 114 -9.27 2.00 -17.85
CA ALA A 114 -8.57 2.54 -16.68
C ALA A 114 -7.51 1.58 -16.10
N LEU A 115 -7.61 0.30 -16.44
CA LEU A 115 -6.73 -0.78 -16.01
C LEU A 115 -5.70 -1.21 -17.07
N GLU A 116 -5.71 -0.62 -18.26
CA GLU A 116 -4.80 -1.01 -19.34
C GLU A 116 -3.42 -0.38 -19.16
N TRP A 117 -2.37 -1.20 -19.32
CA TRP A 117 -0.97 -0.80 -19.11
C TRP A 117 -0.19 -0.57 -20.40
N ASP A 118 -0.76 -0.94 -21.54
CA ASP A 118 -0.20 -0.73 -22.88
C ASP A 118 -0.69 0.58 -23.52
#